data_AF-A0A9D4E9L5-F1
#
_entry.id   AF-A0A9D4E9L5-F1
#
_cell.length_a   1.000
_cell.length_b   1.000
_cell.length_c   1.000
_cell.angle_alpha   90.00
_cell.angle_beta   90.00
_cell.angle_gamma   90.00
#
_symmetry.space_group_name_H-M   'P 1'
#
loop_
_entity.id
_entity.type
_entity.pdbx_description
1 polymer ?
#
loop_
_entity_poly.entity_id
_entity_poly.type
_entity_poly.pdbx_seq_one_letter_code
_entity_poly.pdbx_strand_id
1 'polypeptide(L)'
;MHSLITDEKRQLKLQDVAGLPIGHVPRNLAGFFRPLMESGRIVAVVTGEPVPSFPPWPALKEEGGGVVLPCNYIITHSDIEAQYNKLSELLKSIPEGTAMELVLL
;
A
#
# COMPACT_ATOMS: atom_id res chain seq x y z
N MET A 1 6.11 12.66 -16.24
CA MET A 1 5.30 12.12 -15.12
C MET A 1 5.17 13.09 -13.93
N HIS A 2 5.48 14.38 -14.08
CA HIS A 2 5.49 15.34 -12.97
C HIS A 2 4.14 16.05 -12.69
N SER A 3 3.13 15.83 -13.53
CA SER A 3 1.85 16.55 -13.44
C SER A 3 0.74 15.77 -12.72
N LEU A 4 1.02 14.57 -12.24
CA LEU A 4 -0.02 13.72 -11.66
C LEU A 4 -0.43 14.28 -10.30
N ILE A 5 -1.72 14.61 -10.19
CA ILE A 5 -2.29 15.28 -9.01
C ILE A 5 -2.46 14.24 -7.91
N THR A 6 -1.89 14.52 -6.74
CA THR A 6 -2.00 13.69 -5.53
C THR A 6 -3.11 14.14 -4.61
N ASP A 7 -3.43 15.44 -4.63
CA ASP A 7 -4.55 16.06 -3.92
C ASP A 7 -5.13 17.17 -4.79
N GLU A 8 -6.33 16.94 -5.35
CA GLU A 8 -6.99 17.93 -6.20
C GLU A 8 -7.47 19.16 -5.42
N LYS A 9 -7.84 19.02 -4.14
CA LYS A 9 -8.28 20.16 -3.31
C LYS A 9 -7.14 21.15 -3.07
N ARG A 10 -5.92 20.63 -2.92
CA ARG A 10 -4.71 21.42 -2.69
C ARG A 10 -3.87 21.66 -3.94
N GLN A 11 -4.29 21.12 -5.09
CA GLN A 11 -3.55 21.14 -6.35
C GLN A 11 -2.11 20.62 -6.21
N LEU A 12 -1.88 19.68 -5.28
CA LEU A 12 -0.57 19.08 -5.06
C LEU A 12 -0.30 18.05 -6.16
N LYS A 13 0.91 18.10 -6.71
CA LYS A 13 1.41 17.13 -7.68
C LYS A 13 2.40 16.19 -7.02
N LEU A 14 2.62 15.04 -7.65
CA LEU A 14 3.59 14.05 -7.18
C LEU A 14 4.98 14.65 -6.91
N GLN A 15 5.47 15.54 -7.77
CA GLN A 15 6.76 16.21 -7.59
C GLN A 15 6.84 17.09 -6.35
N ASP A 16 5.72 17.70 -5.93
CA ASP A 16 5.67 18.64 -4.81
C ASP A 16 5.80 17.89 -3.47
N VAL A 17 5.66 16.57 -3.54
CA VAL A 17 5.50 15.71 -2.39
C VAL A 17 6.51 14.54 -2.41
N ALA A 18 7.23 14.36 -3.53
CA ALA A 18 8.29 13.36 -3.67
C ALA A 18 9.38 13.54 -2.60
N GLY A 19 9.77 12.43 -1.96
CA GLY A 19 10.78 12.43 -0.90
C GLY A 19 10.25 12.80 0.49
N LEU A 20 8.97 13.18 0.61
CA LEU A 20 8.32 13.36 1.91
C LEU A 20 7.79 12.01 2.43
N PRO A 21 7.67 11.83 3.76
CA PRO A 21 7.07 10.64 4.38
C PRO A 21 5.54 10.72 4.31
N ILE A 22 5.03 10.62 3.10
CA ILE A 22 3.62 10.77 2.78
C ILE A 22 3.13 9.55 2.01
N GLY A 23 1.86 9.25 2.23
CA GLY A 23 1.25 8.02 1.76
C GLY A 23 0.86 7.14 2.93
N HIS A 24 -0.09 6.27 2.66
CA HIS A 24 -0.61 5.32 3.62
C HIS A 24 -0.75 3.97 2.91
N VAL A 25 -0.48 2.90 3.65
CA VAL A 25 -0.89 1.57 3.22
C VAL A 25 -2.42 1.47 3.34
N PRO A 26 -3.09 0.59 2.56
CA PRO A 26 -4.50 0.30 2.74
C PRO A 26 -4.86 0.10 4.22
N ARG A 27 -5.94 0.72 4.69
CA ARG A 27 -6.30 0.78 6.11
C ARG A 27 -6.36 -0.61 6.75
N ASN A 28 -6.87 -1.59 6.03
CA ASN A 28 -6.98 -2.96 6.51
C ASN A 28 -5.61 -3.63 6.69
N LEU A 29 -4.63 -3.30 5.84
CA LEU A 29 -3.25 -3.78 5.97
C LEU A 29 -2.50 -3.06 7.09
N ALA A 30 -2.81 -1.78 7.36
CA ALA A 30 -2.17 -1.03 8.44
C ALA A 30 -2.32 -1.72 9.81
N GLY A 31 -3.49 -2.32 10.06
CA GLY A 31 -3.75 -3.09 11.29
C GLY A 31 -2.89 -4.35 11.42
N PHE A 32 -2.56 -4.99 10.29
CA PHE A 32 -1.67 -6.16 10.26
C PHE A 32 -0.19 -5.77 10.34
N PHE A 33 0.22 -4.72 9.63
CA PHE A 33 1.62 -4.28 9.58
C PHE A 33 2.10 -3.69 10.89
N ARG A 34 1.25 -2.96 11.62
CA ARG A 34 1.65 -2.30 12.87
C ARG A 34 2.29 -3.25 13.91
N PRO A 35 1.63 -4.35 14.34
CA PRO A 35 2.25 -5.28 15.28
C PRO A 35 3.46 -6.00 14.66
N LEU A 36 3.44 -6.28 13.35
CA LEU A 36 4.54 -6.98 12.68
C LEU A 36 5.81 -6.12 12.62
N MET A 37 5.69 -4.80 12.54
CA MET A 37 6.83 -3.88 12.65
C MET A 37 7.47 -3.86 14.05
N GLU A 38 6.76 -4.31 15.09
CA GLU A 38 7.31 -4.40 16.45
C GLU A 38 8.10 -5.70 16.67
N SER A 39 7.71 -6.79 16.00
CA SER A 39 8.31 -8.13 16.17
C SER A 39 9.09 -8.64 14.95
N GLY A 40 9.15 -7.86 13.87
CA GLY A 40 9.77 -8.22 12.61
C GLY A 40 10.14 -7.00 11.78
N ARG A 41 10.20 -7.17 10.46
CA ARG A 41 10.54 -6.09 9.53
C ARG A 41 9.67 -6.16 8.28
N ILE A 42 9.21 -5.00 7.85
CA ILE A 42 8.49 -4.80 6.60
C ILE A 42 9.22 -3.74 5.79
N VAL A 43 9.46 -4.02 4.51
CA VAL A 43 10.04 -3.07 3.55
C VAL A 43 9.13 -3.00 2.34
N ALA A 44 8.81 -1.80 1.88
CA ALA A 44 8.13 -1.60 0.59
C ALA A 44 9.16 -1.25 -0.47
N VAL A 45 9.15 -1.97 -1.60
CA VAL A 45 9.99 -1.69 -2.77
C VAL A 45 9.07 -1.27 -3.91
N VAL A 46 9.20 -0.03 -4.38
CA VAL A 46 8.42 0.47 -5.52
C VAL A 46 8.84 -0.29 -6.78
N THR A 47 7.85 -0.80 -7.52
CA THR A 47 8.07 -1.67 -8.69
C THR A 47 7.63 -1.05 -10.02
N GLY A 48 6.94 0.08 -9.97
CA GLY A 48 6.41 0.72 -11.17
C GLY A 48 6.16 2.19 -10.98
N GLU A 49 5.63 2.79 -12.04
CA GLU A 49 5.30 4.20 -12.06
C GLU A 49 4.04 4.49 -11.24
N PRO A 50 3.95 5.67 -10.60
CA PRO A 50 2.75 6.15 -9.95
C PRO A 50 1.57 6.21 -10.93
N VAL A 51 0.42 5.68 -10.50
CA VAL A 51 -0.83 5.70 -11.29
C VAL A 51 -1.97 6.34 -10.50
N PRO A 52 -2.98 6.92 -11.16
CA PRO A 52 -4.20 7.33 -10.48
C PRO A 52 -4.84 6.12 -9.77
N SER A 53 -5.48 6.35 -8.63
CA SER A 53 -6.21 5.29 -7.95
C SER A 53 -7.31 4.69 -8.83
N PHE A 54 -7.48 3.38 -8.69
CA PHE A 54 -8.38 2.55 -9.48
C PHE A 54 -9.05 1.54 -8.54
N PRO A 55 -10.19 0.93 -8.91
CA PRO A 55 -10.83 -0.07 -8.07
C PRO A 55 -9.86 -1.20 -7.70
N PRO A 56 -9.80 -1.62 -6.42
CA PRO A 56 -10.74 -1.34 -5.34
C PRO A 56 -10.44 -0.07 -4.49
N TRP A 57 -9.38 0.68 -4.79
CA TRP A 57 -9.10 1.93 -4.12
C TRP A 57 -10.12 3.02 -4.53
N PRO A 58 -10.46 3.97 -3.62
CA PRO A 58 -11.38 5.06 -3.95
C PRO A 58 -10.87 5.87 -5.13
N ALA A 59 -11.78 6.43 -5.92
CA ALA A 59 -11.41 7.24 -7.08
C ALA A 59 -10.58 8.46 -6.65
N LEU A 60 -9.77 9.02 -7.56
CA LEU A 60 -8.82 10.10 -7.28
C LEU A 60 -9.40 11.29 -6.47
N LYS A 61 -10.70 11.57 -6.63
CA LYS A 61 -11.42 12.69 -6.02
C LYS A 61 -12.13 12.34 -4.70
N GLU A 62 -12.17 11.07 -4.34
CA GLU A 62 -12.85 10.56 -3.16
C GLU A 62 -11.92 10.54 -1.94
N GLU A 63 -12.50 10.50 -0.74
CA GLU A 63 -11.72 10.36 0.48
C GLU A 63 -10.96 9.01 0.48
N GLY A 64 -9.64 9.07 0.70
CA GLY A 64 -8.76 7.91 0.60
C GLY A 64 -8.32 7.55 -0.83
N GLY A 65 -8.82 8.26 -1.84
CA GLY A 65 -8.32 8.21 -3.21
C GLY A 65 -7.09 9.07 -3.40
N GLY A 66 -6.40 8.92 -4.54
CA GLY A 66 -5.13 9.60 -4.75
C GLY A 66 -4.28 8.91 -5.81
N VAL A 67 -2.98 8.83 -5.52
CA VAL A 67 -2.01 8.13 -6.36
C VAL A 67 -1.65 6.81 -5.71
N VAL A 68 -1.67 5.75 -6.50
CA VAL A 68 -1.20 4.43 -6.09
C VAL A 68 0.22 4.26 -6.60
N LEU A 69 1.11 3.85 -5.70
CA LEU A 69 2.48 3.43 -6.02
C LEU A 69 2.52 1.89 -6.03
N PRO A 70 2.68 1.25 -7.20
CA PRO A 70 2.90 -0.18 -7.26
C PRO A 70 4.15 -0.55 -6.46
N CYS A 71 4.03 -1.51 -5.55
CA CYS A 71 5.15 -1.93 -4.72
C CYS A 71 5.04 -3.40 -4.30
N ASN A 72 6.20 -3.97 -3.98
CA ASN A 72 6.31 -5.25 -3.30
C ASN A 72 6.56 -5.00 -1.81
N TYR A 73 5.71 -5.57 -0.96
CA TYR A 73 5.97 -5.64 0.47
C TYR A 73 6.80 -6.88 0.78
N ILE A 74 8.02 -6.67 1.26
CA ILE A 74 8.92 -7.73 1.73
C ILE A 74 8.77 -7.80 3.24
N ILE A 75 8.28 -8.93 3.73
CA ILE A 75 8.00 -9.18 5.14
C ILE A 75 8.96 -10.24 5.65
N THR A 76 9.69 -9.92 6.72
CA THR A 76 10.56 -10.87 7.42
C THR A 76 10.14 -10.96 8.88
N HIS A 77 9.86 -12.18 9.34
CA HIS A 77 9.41 -12.46 10.70
C HIS A 77 9.91 -13.86 11.12
N SER A 78 10.14 -14.09 12.40
CA SER A 78 10.63 -15.38 12.92
C SER A 78 9.63 -16.52 12.67
N ASP A 79 8.34 -16.23 12.81
CA ASP A 79 7.22 -17.13 12.52
C ASP A 79 6.54 -16.72 11.20
N ILE A 80 7.23 -16.91 10.06
CA ILE A 80 6.75 -16.43 8.75
C ILE A 80 5.50 -17.19 8.28
N GLU A 81 5.39 -18.49 8.58
CA GLU A 81 4.25 -19.32 8.18
C GLU A 81 2.95 -18.86 8.84
N ALA A 82 2.97 -18.56 10.14
CA ALA A 82 1.78 -18.04 10.82
C ALA A 82 1.38 -16.66 10.29
N GLN A 83 2.36 -15.79 10.00
CA GLN A 83 2.07 -14.47 9.40
C GLN A 83 1.53 -14.59 7.98
N TYR A 84 2.06 -15.52 7.18
CA TYR A 84 1.57 -15.80 5.84
C TYR A 84 0.10 -16.24 5.86
N ASN A 85 -0.26 -17.17 6.76
CA ASN A 85 -1.64 -17.63 6.88
C ASN A 85 -2.60 -16.50 7.29
N LYS A 86 -2.23 -15.71 8.29
CA LYS A 86 -3.02 -14.54 8.72
C LYS A 86 -3.19 -13.51 7.61
N LEU A 87 -2.12 -13.21 6.88
CA LEU A 87 -2.18 -12.25 5.77
C LEU A 87 -3.00 -12.79 4.60
N SER A 88 -2.88 -14.08 4.28
CA SER A 88 -3.68 -14.76 3.26
C SER A 88 -5.17 -14.69 3.57
N GLU A 89 -5.57 -14.94 4.81
CA GLU A 89 -6.96 -14.78 5.26
C GLU A 89 -7.42 -13.32 5.18
N LEU A 90 -6.59 -12.37 5.64
CA LEU A 90 -6.89 -10.95 5.59
C LEU A 90 -7.13 -10.48 4.15
N LEU A 91 -6.25 -10.84 3.20
CA LEU A 91 -6.37 -10.44 1.80
C LEU A 91 -7.66 -10.98 1.17
N LYS A 92 -8.10 -12.18 1.52
CA LYS A 92 -9.40 -12.71 1.06
C LYS A 92 -10.60 -11.94 1.62
N SER A 93 -10.44 -11.28 2.76
CA SER A 93 -11.51 -10.56 3.45
C SER A 93 -11.66 -9.09 3.04
N ILE A 94 -10.71 -8.55 2.28
CA ILE A 94 -10.67 -7.13 1.92
C ILE A 94 -10.72 -6.94 0.39
N PRO A 95 -11.34 -5.86 -0.12
CA PRO A 95 -11.39 -5.58 -1.55
C PRO A 95 -10.00 -5.50 -2.18
N GLU A 96 -9.05 -4.83 -1.51
CA GLU A 96 -7.67 -4.64 -1.98
C GLU A 96 -6.91 -5.94 -2.25
N GLY A 97 -7.29 -7.04 -1.60
CA GLY A 97 -6.65 -8.33 -1.80
C GLY A 97 -6.84 -8.89 -3.21
N THR A 98 -7.84 -8.43 -3.96
CA THR A 98 -8.01 -8.79 -5.38
C THR A 98 -6.93 -8.22 -6.30
N ALA A 99 -6.25 -7.15 -5.87
CA ALA A 99 -5.19 -6.48 -6.60
C ALA A 99 -3.79 -6.82 -6.05
N MET A 100 -3.69 -7.81 -5.16
CA MET A 100 -2.46 -8.19 -4.48
C MET A 100 -2.18 -9.67 -4.66
N GLU A 101 -0.90 -10.00 -4.80
CA GLU A 101 -0.41 -11.37 -4.80
C GLU A 101 0.44 -11.60 -3.56
N LEU A 102 0.27 -12.76 -2.94
CA LEU A 102 1.03 -13.17 -1.77
C LEU A 102 1.89 -14.39 -2.13
N VAL A 103 3.20 -14.25 -1.92
CA VAL A 103 4.19 -15.29 -2.22
C VAL A 103 5.01 -15.57 -0.96
N LEU A 104 5.18 -16.84 -0.62
CA LEU A 104 6.14 -17.30 0.38
C LEU A 104 7.44 -17.68 -0.32
N LEU A 105 8.55 -17.08 0.09
CA LEU A 105 9.88 -17.30 -0.48
C LEU A 105 10.72 -18.24 0.40
#